data_AF-A0A5R2MW78-F1
#
_entry.id   AF-A0A5R2MW78-F1
#
_cell.length_a   1.000
_cell.length_b   1.000
_cell.length_c   1.000
_cell.angle_alpha   90.00
_cell.angle_beta   90.00
_cell.angle_gamma   90.00
#
_symmetry.space_group_name_H-M   'P 1'
#
loop_
_entity.id
_entity.type
_entity.pdbx_description
1 polymer ?
#
loop_
_entity_poly.entity_id
_entity_poly.type
_entity_poly.pdbx_seq_one_letter_code
_entity_poly.pdbx_strand_id
1 'polypeptide(L)'
;MPAGHAADRVVNVFNWSDYIDSSIIDDFTKKTGIKVVYDTFDSNEILETKLLAGGSGYDVVVPSGSFLARQIQAGVFQKLDKSKLPNLSNMWDTVT
;
A
#
# COMPACT_ATOMS: atom_id res chain seq x y z
N MET A 1 7.63 3.52 36.40
CA MET A 1 7.03 4.32 35.32
C MET A 1 6.59 3.36 34.23
N PRO A 2 5.31 3.25 33.84
CA PRO A 2 4.93 2.38 32.74
C PRO A 2 5.33 3.07 31.43
N ALA A 3 6.14 2.38 30.63
CA ALA A 3 6.42 2.78 29.26
C ALA A 3 5.13 2.69 28.45
N GLY A 4 4.68 3.81 27.87
CA GLY A 4 3.60 3.78 26.89
C GLY A 4 4.03 2.86 25.75
N HIS A 5 3.19 1.88 25.41
CA HIS A 5 3.38 1.09 24.20
C HIS A 5 3.43 2.06 23.03
N ALA A 6 4.61 2.28 22.45
CA ALA A 6 4.70 2.79 21.10
C ALA A 6 3.88 1.81 20.26
N ALA A 7 2.72 2.24 19.75
CA ALA A 7 1.97 1.44 18.81
C ALA A 7 2.96 0.98 17.74
N ASP A 8 3.14 -0.33 17.61
CA ASP A 8 4.08 -0.91 16.65
C ASP A 8 3.74 -0.31 15.28
N ARG A 9 4.61 0.56 14.76
CA ARG A 9 4.39 1.23 13.48
C ARG A 9 4.58 0.19 12.39
N VAL A 10 3.48 -0.37 11.93
CA VAL A 10 3.45 -1.41 10.89
C VAL A 10 2.63 -0.89 9.72
N VAL A 11 3.10 -1.18 8.50
CA VAL A 11 2.35 -0.99 7.26
C VAL A 11 2.16 -2.34 6.58
N ASN A 12 0.92 -2.64 6.21
CA ASN A 12 0.54 -3.88 5.53
C ASN A 12 0.39 -3.60 4.03
N VAL A 13 1.22 -4.24 3.23
CA VAL A 13 1.30 -4.04 1.78
C VAL A 13 0.89 -5.32 1.07
N PHE A 14 0.05 -5.18 0.04
CA PHE A 14 -0.34 -6.28 -0.84
C PHE A 14 -0.02 -5.93 -2.29
N ASN A 15 0.95 -6.63 -2.88
CA ASN A 15 1.48 -6.31 -4.20
C ASN A 15 1.70 -7.57 -5.05
N TRP A 16 2.08 -7.39 -6.30
CA TRP A 16 2.43 -8.49 -7.19
C TRP A 16 3.66 -9.27 -6.70
N SER A 17 3.62 -10.59 -6.85
CA SER A 17 4.80 -11.43 -6.69
C SER A 17 5.93 -10.97 -7.61
N ASP A 18 7.17 -11.02 -7.12
CA ASP A 18 8.40 -10.64 -7.84
C ASP A 18 8.47 -9.19 -8.35
N TYR A 19 7.67 -8.28 -7.78
CA TYR A 19 7.58 -6.88 -8.22
C TYR A 19 8.42 -5.88 -7.41
N ILE A 20 8.99 -6.31 -6.28
CA ILE A 20 9.91 -5.51 -5.47
C ILE A 20 11.11 -6.35 -5.06
N ASP A 21 12.28 -5.71 -4.99
CA ASP A 21 13.45 -6.29 -4.35
C ASP A 21 13.28 -6.20 -2.82
N SER A 22 13.47 -7.32 -2.11
CA SER A 22 13.33 -7.38 -0.65
C SER A 22 14.26 -6.43 0.09
N SER A 23 15.41 -6.09 -0.49
CA SER A 23 16.34 -5.11 0.07
C SER A 23 15.71 -3.72 0.23
N ILE A 24 14.75 -3.35 -0.63
CA ILE A 24 14.03 -2.08 -0.53
C ILE A 24 13.13 -2.05 0.71
N ILE A 25 12.53 -3.19 1.07
CA ILE A 25 11.69 -3.33 2.26
C ILE A 25 12.55 -3.18 3.52
N ASP A 26 13.73 -3.80 3.52
CA ASP A 26 14.69 -3.69 4.62
C ASP A 26 15.18 -2.25 4.78
N ASP A 27 15.55 -1.60 3.68
CA ASP A 27 16.03 -0.21 3.69
C ASP A 27 14.94 0.78 4.13
N PHE A 28 13.69 0.56 3.71
CA PHE A 28 12.56 1.34 4.19
C PHE A 28 12.39 1.19 5.71
N THR A 29 12.43 -0.05 6.21
CA THR A 29 12.30 -0.36 7.63
C THR A 29 13.44 0.28 8.43
N LYS A 30 14.69 0.18 7.96
CA LYS A 30 15.87 0.79 8.60
C LYS A 30 15.77 2.32 8.65
N LYS A 31 15.33 2.97 7.57
CA LYS A 31 15.27 4.43 7.48
C LYS A 31 14.14 5.03 8.30
N THR A 32 12.98 4.37 8.34
CA THR A 32 11.76 4.92 8.95
C THR A 32 11.49 4.38 10.35
N GLY A 33 12.00 3.19 10.66
CA GLY A 33 11.63 2.40 11.83
C GLY A 33 10.19 1.87 11.77
N ILE A 34 9.60 1.78 10.57
CA ILE A 34 8.27 1.21 10.32
C ILE A 34 8.45 -0.22 9.82
N LYS A 35 7.81 -1.19 10.46
CA LYS A 35 7.80 -2.59 10.01
C LYS A 35 6.89 -2.72 8.79
N VAL A 36 7.29 -3.51 7.81
CA VAL A 36 6.47 -3.80 6.63
C VAL A 36 6.04 -5.26 6.70
N VAL A 37 4.73 -5.49 6.71
CA VAL A 37 4.15 -6.80 6.41
C VAL A 37 3.84 -6.80 4.92
N TYR A 38 4.51 -7.67 4.17
CA TYR A 38 4.43 -7.68 2.71
C TYR A 38 3.87 -9.02 2.24
N ASP A 39 2.64 -8.99 1.76
CA ASP A 39 1.98 -10.13 1.13
C ASP A 39 1.98 -9.96 -0.39
N THR A 40 1.96 -11.08 -1.11
CA THR A 40 1.90 -11.07 -2.57
C THR A 40 0.68 -11.77 -3.16
N PHE A 41 0.29 -11.33 -4.35
CA PHE A 41 -0.70 -11.99 -5.20
C PHE A 41 -0.19 -12.12 -6.64
N ASP A 42 -0.84 -13.00 -7.41
CA ASP A 42 -0.51 -13.31 -8.80
C ASP A 42 -1.62 -12.93 -9.79
N SER A 43 -2.76 -12.42 -9.31
CA SER A 43 -3.92 -12.03 -10.12
C SER A 43 -4.73 -10.91 -9.47
N ASN A 44 -5.36 -10.06 -10.31
CA ASN A 44 -6.19 -8.96 -9.81
C ASN A 44 -7.48 -9.46 -9.15
N GLU A 45 -7.98 -10.62 -9.54
CA GLU A 45 -9.17 -11.26 -9.01
C GLU A 45 -9.00 -11.60 -7.52
N ILE A 46 -7.80 -12.06 -7.13
CA ILE A 46 -7.46 -12.30 -5.72
C ILE A 46 -7.45 -10.99 -4.93
N LEU A 47 -6.84 -9.94 -5.48
CA LEU A 47 -6.83 -8.62 -4.87
C LEU A 47 -8.26 -8.07 -4.70
N GLU A 48 -9.06 -8.09 -5.77
CA GLU A 48 -10.43 -7.60 -5.78
C GLU A 48 -11.30 -8.34 -4.76
N THR A 49 -11.16 -9.66 -4.66
CA THR A 49 -11.87 -10.47 -3.66
C THR A 49 -11.54 -10.04 -2.24
N LYS A 50 -10.25 -9.81 -1.92
CA LYS A 50 -9.84 -9.33 -0.59
C LYS A 50 -10.33 -7.93 -0.28
N LEU A 51 -10.33 -7.02 -1.26
CA LEU A 51 -10.78 -5.64 -1.07
C LEU A 51 -12.30 -5.56 -0.87
N LEU A 52 -13.07 -6.31 -1.67
CA LEU A 52 -14.54 -6.27 -1.63
C LEU A 52 -15.14 -7.06 -0.44
N ALA A 53 -14.40 -8.03 0.12
CA ALA A 53 -14.82 -8.71 1.34
C ALA A 53 -14.92 -7.76 2.56
N GLY A 54 -14.31 -6.57 2.47
CA GLY A 54 -14.26 -5.58 3.54
C GLY A 54 -13.20 -5.91 4.58
N GLY A 55 -12.61 -4.88 5.20
CA GLY A 55 -11.59 -5.07 6.23
C GLY A 55 -10.36 -5.85 5.73
N SER A 56 -9.87 -5.52 4.53
CA SER A 56 -8.78 -6.26 3.87
C SER A 56 -7.52 -6.42 4.71
N GLY A 57 -7.33 -5.55 5.70
CA GLY A 57 -6.16 -5.52 6.58
C GLY A 57 -4.93 -4.88 5.93
N TYR A 58 -5.06 -4.35 4.70
CA TYR A 58 -3.97 -3.73 3.97
C TYR A 58 -4.08 -2.21 3.92
N ASP A 59 -2.95 -1.56 4.11
CA ASP A 59 -2.79 -0.11 4.05
C ASP A 59 -2.45 0.37 2.63
N VAL A 60 -1.70 -0.44 1.88
CA VAL A 60 -1.27 -0.15 0.49
C VAL A 60 -1.48 -1.38 -0.40
N VAL A 61 -2.12 -1.17 -1.55
CA VAL A 61 -2.34 -2.21 -2.56
C VAL A 61 -2.02 -1.71 -3.96
N VAL A 62 -1.70 -2.63 -4.88
CA VAL A 62 -1.22 -2.29 -6.24
C VAL A 62 -2.07 -2.95 -7.35
N PRO A 63 -3.33 -2.53 -7.54
CA PRO A 63 -4.18 -3.04 -8.63
C PRO A 63 -3.68 -2.58 -10.01
N SER A 64 -4.02 -3.34 -11.05
CA SER A 64 -3.91 -2.87 -12.44
C SER A 64 -4.93 -1.78 -12.76
N GLY A 65 -4.66 -0.95 -13.78
CA GLY A 65 -5.46 0.24 -14.09
C GLY A 65 -6.96 -0.02 -14.34
N SER A 66 -7.31 -1.13 -15.00
CA SER A 66 -8.71 -1.49 -15.26
C SER A 66 -9.47 -1.87 -13.98
N PHE A 67 -8.80 -2.55 -13.04
CA PHE A 67 -9.36 -2.88 -11.73
C PHE A 67 -9.44 -1.65 -10.84
N LEU A 68 -8.39 -0.83 -10.82
CA LEU A 68 -8.34 0.43 -10.08
C LEU A 68 -9.54 1.33 -10.42
N ALA A 69 -9.84 1.51 -11.71
CA ALA A 69 -10.96 2.35 -12.16
C ALA A 69 -12.30 1.87 -11.59
N ARG A 70 -12.58 0.56 -11.62
CA ARG A 70 -13.80 -0.03 -11.06
C ARG A 70 -13.85 0.09 -9.53
N GLN A 71 -12.73 -0.17 -8.86
CA GLN A 71 -12.62 -0.12 -7.40
C GLN A 71 -12.76 1.30 -6.83
N ILE A 72 -12.28 2.32 -7.56
CA ILE A 72 -12.53 3.73 -7.24
C ILE A 72 -14.03 4.03 -7.27
N GLN A 73 -14.73 3.58 -8.32
CA GLN A 73 -16.19 3.77 -8.44
C GLN A 73 -16.95 3.06 -7.32
N ALA A 74 -16.46 1.90 -6.88
CA ALA A 74 -17.02 1.14 -5.75
C ALA A 74 -16.68 1.74 -4.37
N GLY A 75 -15.89 2.81 -4.29
CA GLY A 75 -15.56 3.49 -3.04
C GLY A 75 -14.56 2.74 -2.15
N VAL A 76 -13.78 1.82 -2.72
CA VAL A 76 -12.83 0.96 -1.99
C VAL A 76 -11.67 1.78 -1.40
N PHE A 77 -11.27 2.87 -2.06
CA PHE A 77 -10.09 3.65 -1.72
C PHE A 77 -10.42 5.00 -1.09
N GLN A 78 -9.59 5.41 -0.13
CA GLN A 78 -9.55 6.79 0.33
C GLN A 78 -8.88 7.70 -0.70
N LYS A 79 -9.22 9.00 -0.69
CA LYS A 79 -8.49 9.99 -1.48
C LYS A 79 -7.09 10.20 -0.91
N LEU A 80 -6.10 10.30 -1.78
CA LEU A 80 -4.72 10.61 -1.39
C LEU A 80 -4.60 12.09 -0.98
N ASP A 81 -3.97 12.33 0.16
CA ASP A 81 -3.55 13.66 0.58
C ASP A 81 -2.21 14.01 -0.08
N LYS A 82 -2.28 14.76 -1.19
CA LYS A 82 -1.09 15.13 -1.99
C LYS A 82 -0.07 15.95 -1.20
N SER A 83 -0.46 16.62 -0.11
CA SER A 83 0.49 17.41 0.72
C SER A 83 1.50 16.52 1.46
N LYS A 84 1.18 15.24 1.67
CA LYS A 84 2.04 14.24 2.32
C LYS A 84 2.91 13.47 1.33
N LEU A 85 2.79 13.77 0.03
CA LEU A 85 3.50 13.08 -1.05
C LEU A 85 4.41 14.06 -1.80
N PRO A 86 5.47 14.60 -1.14
CA PRO A 86 6.34 15.59 -1.76
C PRO A 86 7.05 15.07 -3.01
N ASN A 87 7.27 13.75 -3.10
CA ASN A 87 7.89 13.10 -4.24
C ASN A 87 6.97 12.96 -5.46
N LEU A 88 5.70 13.40 -5.39
CA LEU A 88 4.83 13.48 -6.57
C LEU A 88 5.42 14.37 -7.68
N SER A 89 6.33 15.30 -7.34
CA SER A 89 7.07 16.10 -8.31
C SER A 89 7.88 15.26 -9.32
N ASN A 90 8.14 13.99 -9.02
CA ASN A 90 8.90 13.09 -9.89
C ASN A 90 8.02 12.26 -10.83
N MET A 91 6.69 12.43 -10.79
CA MET A 91 5.75 11.70 -11.64
C MET A 91 5.50 12.42 -12.97
N TRP A 92 5.01 11.67 -13.95
CA TRP A 92 4.55 12.24 -15.22
C TRP A 92 3.35 13.18 -15.01
N ASP A 93 3.26 14.22 -15.85
CA ASP A 93 2.19 15.23 -15.80
C ASP A 93 0.77 14.64 -15.89
N THR A 94 0.61 13.47 -16.49
CA THR A 94 -0.69 12.78 -16.58
C THR A 94 -1.16 12.18 -15.24
N VAL A 95 -0.27 12.07 -14.25
CA VAL A 95 -0.55 11.46 -12.94
C VAL A 95 -0.82 12.52 -11.86
N THR A 96 -0.22 13.70 -11.98
CA THR A 96 -0.22 14.77 -10.96
C THR A 96 -1.36 15.76 -11.11
#